data_AF-M2BL52-F1
#
_entry.id   AF-M2BL52-F1
#
_cell.length_a   1.000
_cell.length_b   1.000
_cell.length_c   1.000
_cell.angle_alpha   90.00
_cell.angle_beta   90.00
_cell.angle_gamma   90.00
#
_symmetry.space_group_name_H-M   'P 1'
#
loop_
_entity.id
_entity.type
_entity.pdbx_description
1 polymer ?
#
loop_
_entity_poly.entity_id
_entity_poly.type
_entity_poly.pdbx_seq_one_letter_code
_entity_poly.pdbx_strand_id
1 'polypeptide(L)'
;MKNILKILAIMALFSFVLTSCGTPPTPPPEEKPAPVVVEEPTPAPEPEPVVEPTPEPKPIVEEPRDVPVKEYVVVEGDTLSEIALKFYGTREKAYYFPIIMAINPGKVKHPDKLTPKTKLLIPDFELFMKHSPSKMLARPEFEKCIKIYEDEGKSGVVESLRRRLKEF
;
A
#
# COMPACT_ATOMS: atom_id res chain seq x y z
N MET A 1 48.04 -15.84 9.42
CA MET A 1 47.77 -17.06 8.62
C MET A 1 46.53 -16.75 7.78
N LYS A 2 46.69 -16.48 6.48
CA LYS A 2 46.44 -17.44 5.39
C LYS A 2 44.98 -17.93 5.43
N ASN A 3 44.09 -17.28 4.68
CA ASN A 3 43.82 -17.68 3.30
C ASN A 3 43.15 -16.57 2.45
N ILE A 4 43.97 -15.79 1.73
CA ILE A 4 43.58 -15.06 0.52
C ILE A 4 44.16 -15.84 -0.68
N LEU A 5 43.52 -15.73 -1.85
CA LEU A 5 44.11 -15.83 -3.22
C LEU A 5 43.86 -17.12 -4.06
N LYS A 6 43.02 -16.95 -5.11
CA LYS A 6 42.86 -17.76 -6.36
C LYS A 6 42.22 -19.16 -6.17
N ILE A 7 41.38 -19.70 -7.06
CA ILE A 7 41.50 -20.00 -8.52
C ILE A 7 40.07 -19.93 -9.14
N LEU A 8 39.75 -19.18 -10.22
CA LEU A 8 40.01 -19.36 -11.66
C LEU A 8 39.22 -20.51 -12.36
N ALA A 9 38.21 -20.09 -13.14
CA ALA A 9 37.38 -20.74 -14.17
C ALA A 9 37.58 -22.23 -14.57
N ILE A 10 36.45 -22.94 -14.76
CA ILE A 10 36.25 -24.07 -15.70
C ILE A 10 34.85 -23.96 -16.34
N MET A 11 34.77 -24.02 -17.67
CA MET A 11 33.53 -24.31 -18.41
C MET A 11 33.28 -25.82 -18.44
N ALA A 12 32.02 -26.26 -18.35
CA ALA A 12 31.60 -27.57 -18.82
C ALA A 12 30.19 -27.53 -19.40
N LEU A 13 30.08 -27.90 -20.67
CA LEU A 13 28.87 -28.01 -21.46
C LEU A 13 28.19 -29.35 -21.19
N PHE A 14 26.88 -29.40 -20.93
CA PHE A 14 26.11 -30.65 -21.06
C PHE A 14 24.67 -30.40 -21.53
N SER A 15 24.48 -30.58 -22.83
CA SER A 15 23.17 -30.68 -23.48
C SER A 15 22.60 -32.09 -23.27
N PHE A 16 21.31 -32.23 -23.01
CA PHE A 16 20.58 -33.47 -23.30
C PHE A 16 19.19 -33.15 -23.86
N VAL A 17 18.92 -33.67 -25.06
CA VAL A 17 17.70 -33.41 -25.85
C VAL A 17 17.19 -34.76 -26.33
N LEU A 18 16.05 -35.22 -25.82
CA LEU A 18 15.27 -36.36 -26.34
C LEU A 18 13.77 -36.09 -26.03
N THR A 19 13.00 -35.52 -26.96
CA THR A 19 12.15 -36.22 -27.95
C THR A 19 11.09 -37.18 -27.38
N SER A 20 9.81 -36.86 -27.60
CA SER A 20 8.79 -37.86 -27.95
C SER A 20 7.70 -37.21 -28.81
N CYS A 21 7.45 -37.77 -30.00
CA CYS A 21 6.44 -37.33 -30.96
C CYS A 21 5.21 -38.24 -30.90
N GLY A 22 4.05 -37.77 -31.39
CA GLY A 22 2.86 -38.61 -31.53
C GLY A 22 1.69 -37.97 -32.28
N THR A 23 1.76 -37.94 -33.62
CA THR A 23 0.65 -37.58 -34.51
C THR A 23 0.48 -38.69 -35.55
N PRO A 24 -0.69 -39.35 -35.64
CA PRO A 24 -1.44 -39.41 -36.91
C PRO A 24 -2.97 -39.64 -36.70
N PRO A 25 -3.80 -39.86 -37.75
CA PRO A 25 -3.81 -39.31 -39.12
C PRO A 25 -5.15 -38.62 -39.49
N THR A 26 -5.19 -37.98 -40.67
CA THR A 26 -6.42 -37.44 -41.30
C THR A 26 -6.94 -38.39 -42.39
N PRO A 27 -8.26 -38.71 -42.45
CA PRO A 27 -8.91 -39.26 -43.64
C PRO A 27 -9.45 -38.15 -44.59
N PRO A 28 -9.45 -38.38 -45.94
CA PRO A 28 -9.81 -37.40 -46.97
C PRO A 28 -11.34 -37.37 -47.34
N PRO A 29 -11.81 -36.51 -48.28
CA PRO A 29 -13.19 -36.01 -48.32
C PRO A 29 -14.11 -36.57 -49.44
N GLU A 30 -15.43 -36.43 -49.23
CA GLU A 30 -16.57 -36.56 -50.18
C GLU A 30 -17.81 -35.99 -49.44
N GLU A 31 -18.85 -35.32 -49.99
CA GLU A 31 -19.21 -34.86 -51.36
C GLU A 31 -19.91 -33.46 -51.32
N LYS A 32 -20.21 -32.89 -52.51
CA LYS A 32 -21.33 -31.98 -52.85
C LYS A 32 -21.88 -32.49 -54.19
N PRO A 33 -23.20 -32.44 -54.52
CA PRO A 33 -24.11 -31.28 -54.44
C PRO A 33 -25.51 -31.69 -53.85
N ALA A 34 -26.67 -31.00 -53.94
CA ALA A 34 -27.21 -29.97 -54.84
C ALA A 34 -28.37 -29.16 -54.13
N PRO A 35 -29.00 -28.14 -54.75
CA PRO A 35 -29.74 -27.08 -54.05
C PRO A 35 -31.27 -27.24 -53.94
N VAL A 36 -31.85 -26.67 -52.89
CA VAL A 36 -33.29 -26.32 -52.73
C VAL A 36 -33.33 -24.99 -51.96
N VAL A 37 -33.51 -23.85 -52.64
CA VAL A 37 -34.79 -23.11 -52.79
C VAL A 37 -35.39 -22.64 -51.46
N VAL A 38 -35.21 -21.33 -51.23
CA VAL A 38 -36.16 -20.34 -50.68
C VAL A 38 -37.17 -20.80 -49.63
N GLU A 39 -37.02 -20.27 -48.41
CA GLU A 39 -38.05 -19.44 -47.76
C GLU A 39 -37.37 -18.58 -46.67
N GLU A 40 -37.67 -17.27 -46.63
CA GLU A 40 -37.31 -16.40 -45.50
C GLU A 40 -38.45 -16.42 -44.48
N PRO A 41 -38.29 -17.05 -43.30
CA PRO A 41 -39.20 -16.82 -42.20
C PRO A 41 -38.84 -15.48 -41.53
N THR A 42 -39.77 -14.54 -41.64
CA THR A 42 -40.14 -13.47 -40.70
C THR A 42 -39.11 -13.08 -39.61
N PRO A 43 -38.71 -11.80 -39.49
CA PRO A 43 -37.82 -11.39 -38.39
C PRO A 43 -38.42 -11.76 -37.03
N ALA A 44 -37.68 -12.56 -36.27
CA ALA A 44 -38.01 -12.86 -34.88
C ALA A 44 -38.05 -11.55 -34.08
N PRO A 45 -38.91 -11.44 -33.05
CA PRO A 45 -38.86 -10.30 -32.15
C PRO A 45 -37.46 -10.18 -31.54
N GLU A 46 -36.91 -8.98 -31.62
CA GLU A 46 -35.66 -8.61 -30.96
C GLU A 46 -35.74 -9.01 -29.48
N PRO A 47 -34.75 -9.73 -28.93
CA PRO A 47 -34.81 -10.15 -27.54
C PRO A 47 -34.87 -8.90 -26.66
N GLU A 48 -35.92 -8.79 -25.83
CA GLU A 48 -36.00 -7.76 -24.81
C GLU A 48 -34.70 -7.75 -24.01
N PRO A 49 -34.10 -6.58 -23.74
CA PRO A 49 -32.81 -6.51 -23.07
C PRO A 49 -32.94 -7.18 -21.71
N VAL A 50 -32.26 -8.32 -21.55
CA VAL A 50 -32.12 -8.98 -20.26
C VAL A 50 -31.46 -7.98 -19.32
N VAL A 51 -32.26 -7.42 -18.43
CA VAL A 51 -31.79 -6.47 -17.43
C VAL A 51 -30.78 -7.21 -16.56
N GLU A 52 -29.49 -6.94 -16.77
CA GLU A 52 -28.45 -7.45 -15.89
C GLU A 52 -28.81 -7.05 -14.46
N PRO A 53 -28.73 -7.99 -13.48
CA PRO A 53 -29.02 -7.65 -12.10
C PRO A 53 -28.03 -6.57 -11.65
N THR A 54 -28.54 -5.37 -11.40
CA THR A 54 -27.76 -4.28 -10.79
C THR A 54 -27.05 -4.85 -9.56
N PRO A 55 -25.71 -4.79 -9.49
CA PRO A 55 -24.99 -5.38 -8.37
C PRO A 55 -25.44 -4.72 -7.08
N GLU A 56 -25.83 -5.54 -6.09
CA GLU A 56 -26.19 -5.05 -4.77
C GLU A 56 -25.06 -4.14 -4.24
N PRO A 57 -25.38 -2.96 -3.69
CA PRO A 57 -24.36 -2.05 -3.21
C PRO A 57 -23.58 -2.73 -2.08
N LYS A 58 -22.32 -3.08 -2.35
CA LYS A 58 -21.38 -3.55 -1.32
C LYS A 58 -21.43 -2.57 -0.15
N PRO A 59 -21.48 -3.05 1.11
CA PRO A 59 -21.56 -2.16 2.26
C PRO A 59 -20.39 -1.19 2.24
N ILE A 60 -20.70 0.09 2.02
CA ILE A 60 -19.74 1.17 2.07
C ILE A 60 -19.30 1.25 3.53
N VAL A 61 -18.05 0.89 3.80
CA VAL A 61 -17.44 1.14 5.10
C VAL A 61 -17.34 2.66 5.23
N GLU A 62 -18.28 3.29 5.95
CA GLU A 62 -18.23 4.72 6.20
C GLU A 62 -16.93 5.06 6.93
N GLU A 63 -16.05 5.82 6.29
CA GLU A 63 -14.89 6.39 6.97
C GLU A 63 -15.36 7.35 8.08
N PRO A 64 -14.61 7.47 9.21
CA PRO A 64 -14.97 8.42 10.26
C PRO A 64 -15.01 9.84 9.68
N ARG A 65 -16.12 10.57 9.87
CA ARG A 65 -16.28 11.94 9.33
C ARG A 65 -15.27 12.93 9.92
N ASP A 66 -14.90 12.72 11.18
CA ASP A 66 -13.92 13.48 11.94
C ASP A 66 -13.07 12.54 12.80
N VAL A 67 -11.82 12.92 13.07
CA VAL A 67 -10.93 12.19 13.99
C VAL A 67 -10.89 12.92 15.35
N PRO A 68 -11.36 12.29 16.45
CA PRO A 68 -11.32 12.89 17.78
C PRO A 68 -9.88 13.23 18.21
N VAL A 69 -9.73 14.33 18.96
CA VAL A 69 -8.43 14.80 19.48
C VAL A 69 -8.48 15.02 21.00
N LYS A 70 -7.32 14.89 21.66
CA LYS A 70 -7.11 15.26 23.06
C LYS A 70 -6.08 16.39 23.14
N GLU A 71 -6.29 17.39 23.99
CA GLU A 71 -5.25 18.39 24.28
C GLU A 71 -4.12 17.78 25.13
N TYR A 72 -2.88 18.14 24.81
CA TYR A 72 -1.71 17.89 25.62
C TYR A 72 -0.86 19.16 25.73
N VAL A 73 -0.33 19.44 26.92
CA VAL A 73 0.61 20.54 27.17
C VAL A 73 2.00 19.94 27.29
N VAL A 74 2.89 20.31 26.36
CA VAL A 74 4.28 19.86 26.33
C VAL A 74 4.99 20.27 27.64
N VAL A 75 5.66 19.31 28.29
CA VAL A 75 6.55 19.57 29.42
C VAL A 75 8.03 19.56 28.99
N GLU A 76 8.92 20.00 29.87
CA GLU A 76 10.35 19.99 29.59
C GLU A 76 10.88 18.57 29.43
N GLY A 77 11.66 18.34 28.36
CA GLY A 77 12.21 17.01 28.01
C GLY A 77 11.33 16.16 27.09
N ASP A 78 10.05 16.49 26.86
CA ASP A 78 9.17 15.71 25.98
C ASP A 78 9.71 15.63 24.53
N THR A 79 9.77 14.43 23.96
CA THR A 79 9.77 14.21 22.51
C THR A 79 8.37 13.83 21.99
N LEU A 80 8.07 14.09 20.71
CA LEU A 80 6.80 13.63 20.14
C LEU A 80 6.65 12.10 20.17
N SER A 81 7.76 11.35 20.16
CA SER A 81 7.74 9.89 20.23
C SER A 81 7.27 9.37 21.60
N GLU A 82 7.63 10.06 22.69
CA GLU A 82 7.19 9.73 24.05
C GLU A 82 5.75 10.17 24.30
N ILE A 83 5.34 11.32 23.75
CA ILE A 83 3.95 11.73 23.72
C ILE A 83 3.11 10.69 22.95
N ALA A 84 3.54 10.28 21.76
CA ALA A 84 2.88 9.23 20.99
C ALA A 84 2.83 7.89 21.75
N LEU A 85 3.91 7.50 22.45
CA LEU A 85 3.90 6.32 23.33
C LEU A 85 2.84 6.42 24.44
N LYS A 86 2.76 7.58 25.11
CA LYS A 86 1.82 7.86 26.20
C LYS A 86 0.35 7.81 25.76
N PHE A 87 0.04 8.29 24.55
CA PHE A 87 -1.33 8.34 24.04
C PHE A 87 -1.73 7.12 23.20
N TYR A 88 -0.79 6.48 22.49
CA TYR A 88 -1.06 5.35 21.59
C TYR A 88 -0.67 3.98 22.18
N GLY A 89 -0.01 3.97 23.35
CA GLY A 89 0.14 2.82 24.24
C GLY A 89 1.25 1.82 23.91
N THR A 90 1.78 1.79 22.68
CA THR A 90 2.85 0.83 22.30
C THR A 90 4.06 1.52 21.69
N ARG A 91 5.25 0.91 21.86
CA ARG A 91 6.49 1.37 21.22
C ARG A 91 6.42 1.34 19.70
N GLU A 92 5.61 0.46 19.12
CA GLU A 92 5.40 0.43 17.67
C GLU A 92 4.59 1.65 17.20
N LYS A 93 3.52 1.98 17.93
CA LYS A 93 2.66 3.14 17.65
C LYS A 93 3.34 4.48 17.95
N ALA A 94 4.30 4.49 18.88
CA ALA A 94 5.11 5.68 19.19
C ALA A 94 5.76 6.31 17.94
N TYR A 95 6.26 5.49 16.99
CA TYR A 95 6.86 5.96 15.73
C TYR A 95 5.85 6.55 14.71
N TYR A 96 4.56 6.61 15.03
CA TYR A 96 3.58 7.37 14.26
C TYR A 96 3.44 8.82 14.73
N PHE A 97 4.36 9.31 15.57
CA PHE A 97 4.40 10.71 15.98
C PHE A 97 4.27 11.78 14.88
N PRO A 98 4.61 11.57 13.57
CA PRO A 98 4.33 12.58 12.55
C PRO A 98 2.84 12.88 12.35
N ILE A 99 1.92 11.97 12.72
CA ILE A 99 0.47 12.27 12.68
C ILE A 99 0.08 13.39 13.67
N ILE A 100 0.84 13.54 14.78
CA ILE A 100 0.67 14.65 15.72
C ILE A 100 1.11 15.97 15.06
N MET A 101 2.15 15.96 14.22
CA MET A 101 2.60 17.14 13.49
C MET A 101 1.57 17.57 12.44
N ALA A 102 0.95 16.62 11.74
CA ALA A 102 -0.07 16.89 10.73
C ALA A 102 -1.30 17.65 11.28
N ILE A 103 -1.73 17.32 12.50
CA ILE A 103 -2.84 18.01 13.20
C ILE A 103 -2.37 19.30 13.90
N ASN A 104 -1.07 19.55 13.99
CA ASN A 104 -0.48 20.73 14.64
C ASN A 104 0.47 21.50 13.68
N PRO A 105 -0.02 21.93 12.50
CA PRO A 105 0.82 22.55 11.47
C PRO A 105 1.55 23.77 12.03
N GLY A 106 2.85 23.87 11.73
CA GLY A 106 3.73 24.96 12.17
C GLY A 106 4.11 25.00 13.66
N LYS A 107 3.39 24.30 14.55
CA LYS A 107 3.71 24.28 16.00
C LYS A 107 4.98 23.50 16.33
N VAL A 108 5.27 22.43 15.59
CA VAL A 108 6.45 21.59 15.81
C VAL A 108 7.40 21.71 14.61
N LYS A 109 8.64 22.14 14.89
CA LYS A 109 9.72 22.23 13.90
C LYS A 109 10.56 20.96 13.83
N HIS A 110 10.74 20.28 14.96
CA HIS A 110 11.58 19.10 15.11
C HIS A 110 10.97 18.18 16.17
N PRO A 111 10.83 16.85 15.94
CA PRO A 111 10.05 16.01 16.86
C PRO A 111 10.70 15.81 18.24
N ASP A 112 12.04 15.81 18.31
CA ASP A 112 12.80 15.64 19.56
C ASP A 112 13.12 16.98 20.28
N LYS A 113 12.66 18.13 19.77
CA LYS A 113 13.04 19.46 20.28
C LYS A 113 11.79 20.34 20.41
N LEU A 114 10.93 19.96 21.36
CA LEU A 114 9.65 20.63 21.59
C LEU A 114 9.80 21.84 22.52
N THR A 115 8.95 22.84 22.32
CA THR A 115 8.87 24.02 23.19
C THR A 115 7.94 23.72 24.37
N PRO A 116 8.40 23.80 25.64
CA PRO A 116 7.53 23.61 26.80
C PRO A 116 6.34 24.59 26.81
N LYS A 117 5.23 24.16 27.42
CA LYS A 117 3.93 24.86 27.47
C LYS A 117 3.19 24.97 26.12
N THR A 118 3.74 24.46 25.02
CA THR A 118 2.99 24.35 23.76
C THR A 118 1.80 23.41 23.90
N LYS A 119 0.61 23.86 23.48
CA LYS A 119 -0.59 23.01 23.36
C LYS A 119 -0.61 22.25 22.04
N LEU A 120 -0.54 20.92 22.11
CA LEU A 120 -0.68 20.00 20.98
C LEU A 120 -2.03 19.30 21.03
N LEU A 121 -2.62 19.09 19.86
CA LEU A 121 -3.78 18.22 19.66
C LEU A 121 -3.29 16.81 19.29
N ILE A 122 -3.65 15.81 20.08
CA ILE A 122 -3.24 14.41 19.87
C ILE A 122 -4.45 13.65 19.32
N PRO A 123 -4.46 13.21 18.04
CA PRO A 123 -5.58 12.48 17.46
C PRO A 123 -5.70 11.07 18.04
N ASP A 124 -6.91 10.51 18.04
CA ASP A 124 -7.10 9.08 18.26
C ASP A 124 -6.43 8.27 17.16
N PHE A 125 -5.51 7.38 17.53
CA PHE A 125 -4.68 6.65 16.57
C PHE A 125 -5.49 5.73 15.65
N GLU A 126 -6.45 4.98 16.20
CA GLU A 126 -7.19 3.96 15.44
C GLU A 126 -8.17 4.61 14.46
N LEU A 127 -8.79 5.73 14.85
CA LEU A 127 -9.65 6.50 13.97
C LEU A 127 -8.84 7.30 12.93
N PHE A 128 -7.68 7.83 13.28
CA PHE A 128 -6.78 8.48 12.32
C PHE A 128 -6.34 7.51 11.21
N MET A 129 -5.93 6.28 11.57
CA MET A 129 -5.48 5.27 10.60
C MET A 129 -6.60 4.68 9.72
N LYS A 130 -7.87 4.99 10.03
CA LYS A 130 -9.05 4.63 9.23
C LYS A 130 -9.63 5.79 8.41
N HIS A 131 -9.13 7.01 8.59
CA HIS A 131 -9.63 8.20 7.91
C HIS A 131 -8.64 8.64 6.81
N SER A 132 -8.97 8.34 5.56
CA SER A 132 -8.07 8.54 4.42
C SER A 132 -7.64 10.01 4.22
N PRO A 133 -8.49 11.03 4.38
CA PRO A 133 -8.07 12.43 4.37
C PRO A 133 -7.00 12.77 5.41
N SER A 134 -7.14 12.28 6.66
CA SER A 134 -6.12 12.48 7.70
C SER A 134 -4.79 11.84 7.34
N LYS A 135 -4.82 10.65 6.71
CA LYS A 135 -3.61 9.96 6.27
C LYS A 135 -2.88 10.72 5.16
N MET A 136 -3.60 11.24 4.17
CA MET A 136 -2.99 12.08 3.12
C MET A 136 -2.29 13.32 3.70
N LEU A 137 -2.86 13.94 4.74
CA LEU A 137 -2.25 15.08 5.44
C LEU A 137 -0.98 14.69 6.23
N ALA A 138 -0.83 13.44 6.67
CA ALA A 138 0.32 12.99 7.45
C ALA A 138 1.56 12.66 6.61
N ARG A 139 1.39 12.20 5.35
CA ARG A 139 2.48 11.86 4.43
C ARG A 139 3.63 12.88 4.38
N PRO A 140 3.41 14.19 4.14
CA PRO A 140 4.51 15.16 4.09
C PRO A 140 5.23 15.35 5.42
N GLU A 141 4.55 15.17 6.55
CA GLU A 141 5.19 15.25 7.87
C GLU A 141 6.06 14.02 8.17
N PHE A 142 5.68 12.82 7.68
CA PHE A 142 6.58 11.66 7.68
C PHE A 142 7.83 11.90 6.84
N GLU A 143 7.70 12.40 5.61
CA GLU A 143 8.82 12.71 4.70
C GLU A 143 9.78 13.76 5.31
N LYS A 144 9.23 14.81 5.92
CA LYS A 144 9.97 15.83 6.67
C LYS A 144 10.70 15.24 7.88
N CYS A 145 10.06 14.38 8.66
CA CYS A 145 10.71 13.71 9.80
C CYS A 145 11.83 12.77 9.33
N ILE A 146 11.59 12.00 8.26
CA ILE A 146 12.60 11.16 7.61
C ILE A 146 13.83 11.99 7.26
N LYS A 147 13.65 13.13 6.55
CA LYS A 147 14.76 14.01 6.20
C LYS A 147 15.52 14.56 7.41
N ILE A 148 14.80 15.02 8.45
CA ILE A 148 15.43 15.50 9.69
C ILE A 148 16.35 14.43 10.30
N TYR A 149 15.89 13.17 10.35
CA TYR A 149 16.67 12.09 10.95
C TYR A 149 17.74 11.49 10.04
N GLU A 150 17.61 11.64 8.72
CA GLU A 150 18.70 11.39 7.77
C GLU A 150 19.84 12.39 7.98
N ASP A 151 19.51 13.68 8.05
CA ASP A 151 20.48 14.76 8.28
C ASP A 151 21.14 14.65 9.68
N GLU A 152 20.45 14.06 10.68
CA GLU A 152 21.01 13.72 12.01
C GLU A 152 21.67 12.31 12.09
N GLY A 153 21.71 11.54 11.00
CA GLY A 153 22.34 10.20 10.96
C GLY A 153 21.62 9.10 11.76
N LYS A 154 20.36 9.31 12.18
CA LYS A 154 19.57 8.35 12.97
C LYS A 154 18.91 7.27 12.10
N SER A 155 19.72 6.47 11.40
CA SER A 155 19.29 5.46 10.41
C SER A 155 18.16 4.54 10.87
N GLY A 156 18.21 4.02 12.10
CA GLY A 156 17.15 3.15 12.65
C GLY A 156 15.78 3.84 12.79
N VAL A 157 15.76 5.16 13.06
CA VAL A 157 14.52 5.95 13.08
C VAL A 157 14.03 6.18 11.65
N VAL A 158 14.94 6.50 10.73
CA VAL A 158 14.65 6.68 9.30
C VAL A 158 14.00 5.43 8.68
N GLU A 159 14.57 4.24 8.92
CA GLU A 159 14.00 2.97 8.47
C GLU A 159 12.61 2.70 9.08
N SER A 160 12.47 2.96 10.38
CA SER A 160 11.20 2.82 11.11
C SER A 160 10.10 3.72 10.53
N LEU A 161 10.41 4.96 10.19
CA LEU A 161 9.49 5.90 9.56
C LEU A 161 9.20 5.55 8.10
N ARG A 162 10.21 5.26 7.28
CA ARG A 162 10.05 4.85 5.87
C ARG A 162 9.20 3.59 5.73
N ARG A 163 9.26 2.66 6.70
CA ARG A 163 8.39 1.48 6.72
C ARG A 163 6.91 1.87 6.88
N ARG A 164 6.61 2.78 7.81
CA ARG A 164 5.24 3.23 8.15
C ARG A 164 4.66 4.17 7.10
N LEU A 165 5.50 4.98 6.44
CA LEU A 165 5.10 5.85 5.34
C LEU A 165 4.40 5.09 4.19
N LYS A 166 4.63 3.78 4.04
CA LYS A 166 3.94 2.91 3.07
C LYS A 166 2.46 2.68 3.38
N GLU A 167 2.02 3.01 4.60
CA GLU A 167 0.63 2.89 5.03
C GLU A 167 -0.18 4.18 4.79
N PHE A 168 0.51 5.27 4.44
CA PHE A 168 -0.03 6.58 4.05
C PHE A 168 0.12 6.80 2.54
#